data_AF-A0A970N987-F1
#
_entry.id   AF-A0A970N987-F1
#
_cell.length_a   1.000
_cell.length_b   1.000
_cell.length_c   1.000
_cell.angle_alpha   90.00
_cell.angle_beta   90.00
_cell.angle_gamma   90.00
#
_symmetry.space_group_name_H-M   'P 1'
#
loop_
_entity.id
_entity.type
_entity.pdbx_description
1 polymer ?
#
loop_
_entity_poly.entity_id
_entity_poly.type
_entity_poly.pdbx_seq_one_letter_code
_entity_poly.pdbx_strand_id
1 'polypeptide(L)'
;MNKFDNNPIISTFCSKSREFAESQNPITFEFIDNYKGKRFEEITARLYFHCFNLDFVYIPGSGSIEPRSILECRIWLDKNEKYMHFSLYDLMFLIDQSNFKCYFFPFIENPEKMNRCFDVLTGDLSMYIPKIAEIAVNKELSELAYKAFRNDIQTLFDKNMFNPEDDPKEEDTAEFIFENSISRYYKWLRLRFSSKCYADFLDGNYTKSIKKYEKYKNRLSYEDRLLSFMKSLPSGQKYEAVPSGLNTLKDGLRVQTGASELPALFASWLLLALLLLPVYIGIYYLFLFISSGKAEYSTGFAFYNAMYALLPVMITAIVLSYFARKRIYRLFFRKKLQKMLDYDAIMNTKRDSRFMSRFAYIMLIGGFIFIALAAHTDIAFYPYEVVDNSAFFSLRGNSYPINQINSVWHVEGRYNALGDWLDYPSYILLMNDGTKLDLYEKIEFTDAEKHILPILKKYGLDIYNAKQEDDVKKVG
;
A
#
# COMPACT_ATOMS: atom_id res chain seq x y z
N MET A 1 21.71 31.50 7.87
CA MET A 1 21.54 30.18 7.25
C MET A 1 20.09 29.79 7.41
N ASN A 2 19.33 29.72 6.32
CA ASN A 2 17.90 29.46 6.38
C ASN A 2 17.69 27.97 6.66
N LYS A 3 16.74 27.65 7.56
CA LYS A 3 16.40 26.28 7.98
C LYS A 3 15.97 25.36 6.82
N PHE A 4 15.76 25.93 5.64
CA PHE A 4 15.23 25.32 4.41
C PHE A 4 16.29 24.81 3.43
N ASP A 5 17.58 25.14 3.63
CA ASP A 5 18.65 24.86 2.66
C ASP A 5 18.92 23.35 2.44
N ASN A 6 18.36 22.48 3.29
CA ASN A 6 18.55 21.03 3.20
C ASN A 6 17.53 20.29 2.32
N ASN A 7 16.46 20.96 1.82
CA ASN A 7 15.52 20.36 0.87
C ASN A 7 15.46 21.20 -0.42
N PRO A 8 16.03 20.69 -1.52
CA PRO A 8 16.08 21.42 -2.80
C PRO A 8 14.71 21.87 -3.32
N ILE A 9 13.64 21.08 -3.12
CA ILE A 9 12.29 21.45 -3.58
C ILE A 9 11.75 22.65 -2.77
N ILE A 10 11.95 22.64 -1.45
CA ILE A 10 11.53 23.74 -0.56
C ILE A 10 12.34 25.01 -0.89
N SER A 11 13.64 24.86 -1.12
CA SER A 11 14.50 25.99 -1.52
C SER A 11 13.99 26.65 -2.81
N THR A 12 13.67 25.86 -3.84
CA THR A 12 13.07 26.37 -5.08
C THR A 12 11.71 27.03 -4.82
N PHE A 13 10.82 26.40 -4.06
CA PHE A 13 9.54 27.01 -3.68
C PHE A 13 9.74 28.38 -3.01
N CYS A 14 10.66 28.49 -2.05
CA CYS A 14 10.95 29.75 -1.38
C CYS A 14 11.54 30.81 -2.34
N SER A 15 12.43 30.43 -3.25
CA SER A 15 12.98 31.35 -4.25
C SER A 15 11.87 31.91 -5.14
N LYS A 16 11.04 31.02 -5.71
CA LYS A 16 9.96 31.40 -6.63
C LYS A 16 8.87 32.24 -5.96
N SER A 17 8.54 31.95 -4.71
CA SER A 17 7.62 32.78 -3.93
C SER A 17 8.16 34.20 -3.70
N ARG A 18 9.47 34.36 -3.45
CA ARG A 18 10.10 35.69 -3.33
C ARG A 18 10.08 36.45 -4.65
N GLU A 19 10.52 35.81 -5.74
CA GLU A 19 10.49 36.39 -7.09
C GLU A 19 9.08 36.88 -7.45
N PHE A 20 8.06 36.08 -7.15
CA PHE A 20 6.68 36.47 -7.39
C PHE A 20 6.26 37.65 -6.50
N ALA A 21 6.55 37.62 -5.20
CA ALA A 21 6.23 38.73 -4.30
C ALA A 21 6.88 40.04 -4.74
N GLU A 22 8.15 40.02 -5.15
CA GLU A 22 8.85 41.18 -5.71
C GLU A 22 8.17 41.73 -6.97
N SER A 23 7.63 40.85 -7.83
CA SER A 23 6.93 41.26 -9.05
C SER A 23 5.53 41.84 -8.81
N GLN A 24 4.86 41.46 -7.72
CA GLN A 24 3.46 41.84 -7.46
C GLN A 24 3.30 42.95 -6.41
N ASN A 25 4.38 43.35 -5.74
CA ASN A 25 4.40 44.41 -4.72
C ASN A 25 3.27 44.29 -3.65
N PRO A 26 3.17 43.17 -2.92
CA PRO A 26 2.29 43.09 -1.76
C PRO A 26 2.74 44.06 -0.67
N ILE A 27 1.86 44.37 0.29
CA ILE A 27 2.17 45.23 1.45
C ILE A 27 3.30 44.61 2.28
N THR A 28 3.19 43.31 2.52
CA THR A 28 4.21 42.52 3.18
C THR A 28 4.16 41.07 2.72
N PHE A 29 5.24 40.35 2.97
CA PHE A 29 5.46 38.98 2.54
C PHE A 29 6.19 38.22 3.64
N GLU A 30 5.71 37.03 3.98
CA GLU A 30 6.36 36.18 4.98
C GLU A 30 6.29 34.69 4.63
N PHE A 31 7.16 33.92 5.28
CA PHE A 31 7.10 32.47 5.27
C PHE A 31 6.58 31.96 6.61
N ILE A 32 5.56 31.12 6.57
CA ILE A 32 4.96 30.47 7.74
C ILE A 32 5.23 28.98 7.64
N ASP A 33 5.94 28.42 8.61
CA ASP A 33 6.12 26.98 8.71
C ASP A 33 5.11 26.37 9.68
N ASN A 34 4.44 25.31 9.24
CA ASN A 34 3.53 24.57 10.12
C ASN A 34 4.15 23.22 10.53
N TYR A 35 4.12 22.95 11.84
CA TYR A 35 4.59 21.69 12.42
C TYR A 35 3.51 21.07 13.30
N LYS A 36 3.23 19.77 13.08
CA LYS A 36 2.45 18.96 14.00
C LYS A 36 3.38 18.19 14.92
N GLY A 37 3.57 18.72 16.13
CA GLY A 37 4.62 18.26 17.03
C GLY A 37 6.00 18.48 16.42
N LYS A 38 6.78 17.42 16.19
CA LYS A 38 8.11 17.51 15.55
C LYS A 38 8.09 17.33 14.03
N ARG A 39 6.91 17.13 13.44
CA ARG A 39 6.76 16.83 12.01
C ARG A 39 6.43 18.12 11.26
N PHE A 40 7.27 18.47 10.29
CA PHE A 40 6.97 19.50 9.31
C PHE A 40 5.80 19.05 8.42
N GLU A 41 4.73 19.84 8.39
CA GLU A 41 3.51 19.52 7.61
C GLU A 41 3.46 20.31 6.30
N GLU A 42 3.71 21.62 6.36
CA GLU A 42 3.71 22.51 5.20
C GLU A 42 4.53 23.76 5.45
N ILE A 43 4.93 24.42 4.37
CA ILE A 43 5.42 25.79 4.36
C ILE A 43 4.51 26.62 3.47
N THR A 44 4.14 27.78 3.99
CA THR A 44 3.27 28.75 3.33
C THR A 44 4.07 30.01 3.07
N ALA A 45 4.00 30.52 1.84
CA ALA A 45 4.49 31.84 1.48
C ALA A 45 3.28 32.76 1.35
N ARG A 46 3.07 33.63 2.35
CA ARG A 46 1.90 34.49 2.45
C ARG A 46 2.22 35.89 1.95
N LEU A 47 1.44 36.36 0.99
CA LEU A 47 1.47 37.70 0.43
C LEU A 47 0.23 38.45 0.94
N TYR A 48 0.47 39.59 1.58
CA TYR A 48 -0.59 40.43 2.14
C TYR A 48 -0.91 41.58 1.17
N PHE A 49 -2.08 41.53 0.54
CA PHE A 49 -2.61 42.65 -0.25
C PHE A 49 -3.53 43.52 0.62
N HIS A 50 -3.98 44.68 0.13
CA HIS A 50 -4.86 45.56 0.91
C HIS A 50 -6.17 44.90 1.31
N CYS A 51 -6.76 44.10 0.42
CA CYS A 51 -8.13 43.62 0.57
C CYS A 51 -8.23 42.10 0.76
N PHE A 52 -7.16 41.35 0.50
CA PHE A 52 -7.15 39.89 0.58
C PHE A 52 -5.74 39.39 0.92
N ASN A 53 -5.61 38.11 1.29
CA ASN A 53 -4.30 37.44 1.40
C ASN A 53 -4.18 36.32 0.38
N LEU A 54 -2.96 36.12 -0.10
CA LEU A 54 -2.63 35.07 -1.06
C LEU A 54 -1.54 34.18 -0.49
N ASP A 55 -1.81 32.89 -0.41
CA ASP A 55 -0.85 31.90 0.09
C ASP A 55 -0.46 30.96 -1.04
N PHE A 56 0.83 30.87 -1.32
CA PHE A 56 1.38 29.68 -1.96
C PHE A 56 1.72 28.68 -0.88
N VAL A 57 1.34 27.42 -1.05
CA VAL A 57 1.58 26.39 -0.04
C VAL A 57 2.26 25.18 -0.65
N TYR A 58 3.35 24.76 -0.01
CA TYR A 58 4.02 23.52 -0.32
C TYR A 58 3.85 22.49 0.80
N ILE A 59 3.31 21.32 0.44
CA ILE A 59 2.97 20.24 1.36
C ILE A 59 3.77 18.99 0.99
N PRO A 60 4.88 18.67 1.67
CA PRO A 60 5.68 17.49 1.37
C PRO A 60 4.91 16.17 1.57
N GLY A 61 3.98 16.11 2.52
CA GLY A 61 3.06 14.98 2.70
C GLY A 61 2.61 14.78 4.15
N SER A 62 1.29 14.67 4.35
CA SER A 62 0.61 14.64 5.66
C SER A 62 0.08 13.24 6.04
N GLY A 63 -0.18 12.33 5.09
CA GLY A 63 -0.81 11.03 5.35
C GLY A 63 -0.44 9.89 4.39
N SER A 64 -0.98 8.69 4.65
CA SER A 64 -0.79 7.50 3.81
C SER A 64 -1.65 7.49 2.53
N ILE A 65 -2.78 8.17 2.56
CA ILE A 65 -3.77 8.21 1.46
C ILE A 65 -3.67 9.53 0.66
N GLU A 66 -3.28 10.62 1.33
CA GLU A 66 -3.17 11.93 0.71
C GLU A 66 -2.05 11.98 -0.36
N PRO A 67 -2.24 12.76 -1.44
CA PRO A 67 -1.16 13.07 -2.37
C PRO A 67 0.03 13.68 -1.62
N ARG A 68 1.23 13.48 -2.16
CA ARG A 68 2.49 13.97 -1.56
C ARG A 68 3.12 15.02 -2.44
N SER A 69 3.97 15.87 -1.87
CA SER A 69 4.67 16.96 -2.56
C SER A 69 3.73 17.80 -3.42
N ILE A 70 2.88 18.57 -2.75
CA ILE A 70 1.81 19.36 -3.35
C ILE A 70 2.21 20.82 -3.38
N LEU A 71 2.03 21.48 -4.52
CA LEU A 71 1.95 22.92 -4.65
C LEU A 71 0.49 23.32 -4.90
N GLU A 72 -0.04 24.18 -4.04
CA GLU A 72 -1.39 24.75 -4.16
C GLU A 72 -1.38 26.25 -3.85
N CYS A 73 -2.43 26.95 -4.27
CA CYS A 73 -2.69 28.35 -3.98
C CYS A 73 -3.96 28.47 -3.12
N ARG A 74 -3.90 29.25 -2.05
CA ARG A 74 -5.03 29.54 -1.16
C ARG A 74 -5.30 31.04 -1.15
N ILE A 75 -6.55 31.43 -1.30
CA ILE A 75 -6.99 32.82 -1.37
C ILE A 75 -7.91 33.10 -0.18
N TRP A 76 -7.59 34.15 0.58
CA TRP A 76 -8.36 34.60 1.72
C TRP A 76 -9.01 35.93 1.38
N LEU A 77 -10.31 35.92 1.07
CA LEU A 77 -11.05 37.14 0.68
C LEU A 77 -11.28 38.07 1.88
N ASP A 78 -11.40 37.52 3.09
CA ASP A 78 -11.41 38.28 4.35
C ASP A 78 -10.10 38.00 5.12
N LYS A 79 -9.47 39.07 5.60
CA LYS A 79 -8.24 38.99 6.41
C LYS A 79 -8.48 38.44 7.82
N ASN A 80 -9.71 38.53 8.32
CA ASN A 80 -10.11 38.01 9.62
C ASN A 80 -10.60 36.56 9.56
N GLU A 81 -10.80 36.02 8.36
CA GLU A 81 -11.19 34.62 8.17
C GLU A 81 -10.02 33.71 8.58
N LYS A 82 -10.30 32.78 9.50
CA LYS A 82 -9.28 31.91 10.11
C LYS A 82 -9.18 30.56 9.44
N TYR A 83 -10.30 30.03 8.93
CA TYR A 83 -10.41 28.62 8.56
C TYR A 83 -10.69 28.44 7.07
N MET A 84 -11.54 29.30 6.49
CA MET A 84 -12.01 29.14 5.12
C MET A 84 -11.17 29.95 4.13
N HIS A 85 -10.39 29.23 3.34
CA HIS A 85 -9.73 29.74 2.15
C HIS A 85 -10.30 29.11 0.88
N PHE A 86 -10.19 29.84 -0.21
CA PHE A 86 -10.58 29.38 -1.54
C PHE A 86 -9.37 28.82 -2.28
N SER A 87 -9.56 27.73 -3.00
CA SER A 87 -8.69 27.40 -4.11
C SER A 87 -9.03 28.31 -5.30
N LEU A 88 -8.13 28.40 -6.29
CA LEU A 88 -8.43 29.19 -7.48
C LEU A 88 -9.67 28.66 -8.21
N TYR A 89 -9.91 27.35 -8.20
CA TYR A 89 -11.08 26.70 -8.82
C TYR A 89 -12.40 27.19 -8.24
N ASP A 90 -12.45 27.46 -6.93
CA ASP A 90 -13.64 27.92 -6.22
C ASP A 90 -14.05 29.33 -6.66
N LEU A 91 -13.09 30.16 -7.11
CA LEU A 91 -13.32 31.53 -7.56
C LEU A 91 -13.41 31.69 -9.07
N MET A 92 -13.06 30.66 -9.87
CA MET A 92 -13.09 30.74 -11.35
C MET A 92 -14.46 31.16 -11.89
N PHE A 93 -15.57 30.90 -11.18
CA PHE A 93 -16.90 31.31 -11.66
C PHE A 93 -17.12 32.84 -11.69
N LEU A 94 -16.35 33.58 -10.89
CA LEU A 94 -16.34 35.04 -10.83
C LEU A 94 -15.17 35.66 -11.60
N ILE A 95 -14.07 34.91 -11.75
CA ILE A 95 -12.85 35.37 -12.41
C ILE A 95 -12.87 35.07 -13.90
N ASP A 96 -12.99 33.80 -14.28
CA ASP A 96 -13.03 33.33 -15.67
C ASP A 96 -13.74 31.97 -15.75
N GLN A 97 -15.02 32.00 -16.12
CA GLN A 97 -15.88 30.81 -16.14
C GLN A 97 -15.44 29.74 -17.14
N SER A 98 -14.69 30.14 -18.16
CA SER A 98 -14.26 29.27 -19.26
C SER A 98 -12.90 28.63 -19.02
N ASN A 99 -12.22 29.00 -17.94
CA ASN A 99 -10.89 28.52 -17.64
C ASN A 99 -10.92 27.21 -16.82
N PHE A 100 -10.38 26.16 -17.43
CA PHE A 100 -10.20 24.84 -16.83
C PHE A 100 -8.73 24.42 -16.72
N LYS A 101 -7.80 25.38 -16.67
CA LYS A 101 -6.37 25.11 -16.47
C LYS A 101 -6.10 24.51 -15.08
N CYS A 102 -4.93 23.89 -14.95
CA CYS A 102 -4.47 23.24 -13.73
C CYS A 102 -3.77 24.23 -12.80
N TYR A 103 -4.25 24.31 -11.55
CA TYR A 103 -3.72 25.14 -10.47
C TYR A 103 -3.33 24.34 -9.23
N PHE A 104 -3.28 23.02 -9.37
CA PHE A 104 -2.99 22.09 -8.29
C PHE A 104 -1.98 21.05 -8.77
N PHE A 105 -0.78 21.07 -8.21
CA PHE A 105 0.34 20.24 -8.66
C PHE A 105 0.82 19.32 -7.53
N PRO A 106 0.30 18.09 -7.42
CA PRO A 106 0.83 17.08 -6.50
C PRO A 106 2.00 16.32 -7.13
N PHE A 107 2.69 15.50 -6.34
CA PHE A 107 3.75 14.59 -6.77
C PHE A 107 4.93 15.25 -7.48
N ILE A 108 5.30 16.46 -7.05
CA ILE A 108 6.45 17.18 -7.58
C ILE A 108 7.73 16.43 -7.18
N GLU A 109 8.39 15.83 -8.16
CA GLU A 109 9.48 14.88 -7.91
C GLU A 109 10.84 15.56 -7.64
N ASN A 110 11.06 16.79 -8.15
CA ASN A 110 12.35 17.46 -8.07
C ASN A 110 12.24 19.01 -8.20
N PRO A 111 13.33 19.75 -7.93
CA PRO A 111 13.36 21.22 -8.00
C PRO A 111 13.00 21.81 -9.37
N GLU A 112 13.44 21.19 -10.46
CA GLU A 112 13.14 21.66 -11.82
C GLU A 112 11.63 21.59 -12.08
N LYS A 113 10.98 20.50 -11.65
CA LYS A 113 9.53 20.35 -11.73
C LYS A 113 8.81 21.37 -10.87
N MET A 114 9.28 21.63 -9.65
CA MET A 114 8.73 22.65 -8.77
C MET A 114 8.75 24.02 -9.46
N ASN A 115 9.89 24.41 -10.02
CA ASN A 115 10.04 25.67 -10.75
C ASN A 115 8.99 25.80 -11.87
N ARG A 116 8.90 24.79 -12.74
CA ARG A 116 7.95 24.81 -13.87
C ARG A 116 6.49 24.83 -13.43
N CYS A 117 6.12 24.08 -12.39
CA CYS A 117 4.76 24.09 -11.83
C CYS A 117 4.43 25.46 -11.23
N PHE A 118 5.39 26.07 -10.52
CA PHE A 118 5.23 27.38 -9.93
C PHE A 118 5.06 28.46 -11.00
N ASP A 119 5.87 28.45 -12.06
CA ASP A 119 5.78 29.40 -13.18
C ASP A 119 4.41 29.35 -13.88
N VAL A 120 3.83 28.17 -14.06
CA VAL A 120 2.49 28.02 -14.62
C VAL A 120 1.42 28.58 -13.69
N LEU A 121 1.53 28.29 -12.39
CA LEU A 121 0.61 28.80 -11.38
C LEU A 121 0.65 30.33 -11.30
N THR A 122 1.84 30.92 -11.23
CA THR A 122 2.01 32.37 -11.08
C THR A 122 1.73 33.15 -12.35
N GLY A 123 2.01 32.58 -13.52
CA GLY A 123 1.73 33.21 -14.81
C GLY A 123 0.27 33.64 -14.93
N ASP A 124 -0.66 32.72 -14.64
CA ASP A 124 -2.09 33.03 -14.65
C ASP A 124 -2.51 33.89 -13.45
N LEU A 125 -1.99 33.59 -12.25
CA LEU A 125 -2.41 34.26 -11.02
C LEU A 125 -2.07 35.76 -11.02
N SER A 126 -0.95 36.14 -11.64
CA SER A 126 -0.58 37.56 -11.83
C SER A 126 -1.67 38.36 -12.56
N MET A 127 -2.37 37.72 -13.51
CA MET A 127 -3.47 38.33 -14.26
C MET A 127 -4.78 38.39 -13.44
N TYR A 128 -4.94 37.51 -12.45
CA TYR A 128 -6.16 37.40 -11.66
C TYR A 128 -6.17 38.25 -10.39
N ILE A 129 -5.02 38.69 -9.90
CA ILE A 129 -4.90 39.54 -8.70
C ILE A 129 -5.87 40.74 -8.72
N PRO A 130 -6.00 41.53 -9.80
CA PRO A 130 -6.93 42.65 -9.83
C PRO A 130 -8.40 42.23 -9.62
N LYS A 131 -8.81 41.12 -10.24
CA LYS A 131 -10.18 40.61 -10.13
C LYS A 131 -10.46 40.01 -8.75
N ILE A 132 -9.47 39.34 -8.15
CA ILE A 132 -9.55 38.84 -6.78
C ILE A 132 -9.71 40.02 -5.80
N ALA A 133 -8.96 41.11 -6.01
CA ALA A 133 -9.09 42.32 -5.21
C ALA A 133 -10.50 42.94 -5.33
N GLU A 134 -11.06 43.00 -6.55
CA GLU A 134 -12.43 43.47 -6.79
C GLU A 134 -13.47 42.63 -6.02
N ILE A 135 -13.35 41.29 -6.08
CA ILE A 135 -14.23 40.37 -5.35
C ILE A 135 -14.10 40.57 -3.84
N ALA A 136 -12.89 40.78 -3.32
CA ALA A 136 -12.65 40.97 -1.89
C ALA A 136 -13.19 42.30 -1.36
N VAL A 137 -13.15 43.38 -2.16
CA VAL A 137 -13.70 44.69 -1.79
C VAL A 137 -15.23 44.73 -1.92
N ASN A 138 -15.78 44.03 -2.91
CA ASN A 138 -17.22 44.01 -3.13
C ASN A 138 -17.91 42.98 -2.22
N LYS A 139 -18.62 43.49 -1.21
CA LYS A 139 -19.35 42.66 -0.23
C LYS A 139 -20.32 41.66 -0.88
N GLU A 140 -21.04 42.05 -1.93
CA GLU A 140 -21.99 41.17 -2.61
C GLU A 140 -21.29 40.02 -3.33
N LEU A 141 -20.17 40.29 -4.00
CA LEU A 141 -19.38 39.26 -4.69
C LEU A 141 -18.67 38.32 -3.70
N SER A 142 -18.15 38.87 -2.60
CA SER A 142 -17.54 38.08 -1.53
C SER A 142 -18.58 37.15 -0.87
N GLU A 143 -19.75 37.68 -0.51
CA GLU A 143 -20.85 36.87 0.04
C GLU A 143 -21.33 35.80 -0.94
N LEU A 144 -21.40 36.11 -2.23
CA LEU A 144 -21.71 35.12 -3.27
C LEU A 144 -20.67 34.01 -3.34
N ALA A 145 -19.38 34.34 -3.26
CA ALA A 145 -18.29 33.36 -3.25
C ALA A 145 -18.37 32.44 -2.01
N TYR A 146 -18.51 33.02 -0.80
CA TYR A 146 -18.67 32.23 0.42
C TYR A 146 -19.94 31.37 0.40
N LYS A 147 -21.06 31.89 -0.12
CA LYS A 147 -22.31 31.12 -0.24
C LYS A 147 -22.14 29.93 -1.17
N ALA A 148 -21.54 30.13 -2.34
CA ALA A 148 -21.27 29.04 -3.28
C ALA A 148 -20.35 27.98 -2.65
N PHE A 149 -19.29 28.40 -1.98
CA PHE A 149 -18.35 27.51 -1.32
C PHE A 149 -18.97 26.71 -0.17
N ARG A 150 -19.76 27.35 0.70
CA ARG A 150 -20.49 26.67 1.77
C ARG A 150 -21.47 25.64 1.22
N ASN A 151 -22.18 25.98 0.14
CA ASN A 151 -23.10 25.05 -0.51
C ASN A 151 -22.40 23.82 -1.09
N ASP A 152 -21.22 24.00 -1.71
CA ASP A 152 -20.39 22.89 -2.18
C ASP A 152 -19.97 21.98 -1.01
N ILE A 153 -19.48 22.56 0.10
CA ILE A 153 -19.11 21.80 1.31
C ILE A 153 -20.31 21.03 1.88
N GLN A 154 -21.47 21.68 2.04
CA GLN A 154 -22.68 21.07 2.59
C GLN A 154 -23.21 19.94 1.69
N THR A 155 -23.14 20.11 0.38
CA THR A 155 -23.63 19.12 -0.58
C THR A 155 -22.74 17.88 -0.64
N LEU A 156 -21.43 18.05 -0.47
CA LEU A 156 -20.43 17.03 -0.80
C LEU A 156 -19.75 16.40 0.41
N PHE A 157 -19.72 17.10 1.53
CA PHE A 157 -18.91 16.70 2.68
C PHE A 157 -19.76 16.56 3.94
N ASP A 158 -20.31 17.67 4.45
CA ASP A 158 -21.09 17.67 5.70
C ASP A 158 -22.20 18.73 5.67
N LYS A 159 -23.44 18.25 5.56
CA LYS A 159 -24.66 19.08 5.45
C LYS A 159 -24.88 19.99 6.64
N ASN A 160 -24.46 19.58 7.84
CA ASN A 160 -24.77 20.27 9.09
C ASN A 160 -23.58 21.09 9.60
N MET A 161 -22.46 21.09 8.88
CA MET A 161 -21.20 21.69 9.29
C MET A 161 -21.29 23.17 9.68
N PHE A 162 -22.20 23.92 9.06
CA PHE A 162 -22.42 25.35 9.31
C PHE A 162 -23.70 25.64 10.11
N ASN A 163 -24.45 24.61 10.51
CA ASN A 163 -25.72 24.72 11.25
C ASN A 163 -25.62 23.92 12.56
N PRO A 164 -24.96 24.45 13.61
CA PRO A 164 -24.81 23.77 14.88
C PRO A 164 -26.11 23.89 15.72
N GLU A 165 -27.23 23.36 15.23
CA GLU A 165 -28.53 23.53 15.91
C GLU A 165 -28.88 22.43 16.93
N ASP A 166 -28.10 21.34 17.03
CA ASP A 166 -28.53 20.18 17.83
C ASP A 166 -27.77 19.93 19.15
N ASP A 167 -26.80 20.77 19.55
CA ASP A 167 -26.13 20.59 20.86
C ASP A 167 -25.38 21.87 21.28
N PRO A 168 -25.75 22.54 22.39
CA PRO A 168 -25.00 23.69 22.92
C PRO A 168 -23.66 23.19 23.49
N LYS A 169 -22.69 22.97 22.61
CA LYS A 169 -21.31 22.72 23.00
C LYS A 169 -20.68 24.03 23.46
N GLU A 170 -19.77 23.94 24.43
CA GLU A 170 -18.91 25.07 24.81
C GLU A 170 -18.24 25.66 23.55
N GLU A 171 -18.10 26.98 23.48
CA GLU A 171 -17.63 27.74 22.30
C GLU A 171 -16.33 27.18 21.73
N ASP A 172 -15.36 26.86 22.60
CA ASP A 172 -14.08 26.24 22.23
C ASP A 172 -14.24 24.86 21.56
N THR A 173 -15.23 24.08 22.01
CA THR A 173 -15.52 22.75 21.43
C THR A 173 -16.15 22.90 20.06
N ALA A 174 -17.04 23.89 19.87
CA ALA A 174 -17.65 24.17 18.58
C ALA A 174 -16.61 24.65 17.55
N GLU A 175 -15.71 25.56 17.94
CA GLU A 175 -14.62 26.05 17.10
C GLU A 175 -13.66 24.91 16.70
N PHE A 176 -13.25 24.06 17.65
CA PHE A 176 -12.40 22.90 17.37
C PHE A 176 -13.06 21.90 16.40
N ILE A 177 -14.37 21.64 16.54
CA ILE A 177 -15.09 20.75 15.62
C ILE A 177 -15.12 21.37 14.22
N PHE A 178 -15.42 22.66 14.12
CA PHE A 178 -15.47 23.37 12.85
C PHE A 178 -14.11 23.35 12.14
N GLU A 179 -13.02 23.69 12.84
CA GLU A 179 -11.65 23.65 12.32
C GLU A 179 -11.32 22.25 11.78
N ASN A 180 -11.60 21.20 12.55
CA ASN A 180 -11.32 19.83 12.13
C ASN A 180 -12.13 19.40 10.91
N SER A 181 -13.41 19.78 10.84
CA SER A 181 -14.26 19.48 9.68
C SER A 181 -13.78 20.20 8.43
N ILE A 182 -13.41 21.49 8.53
CA ILE A 182 -12.84 22.26 7.41
C ILE A 182 -11.51 21.64 6.96
N SER A 183 -10.64 21.29 7.91
CA SER A 183 -9.36 20.62 7.61
C SER A 183 -9.55 19.29 6.86
N ARG A 184 -10.56 18.50 7.24
CA ARG A 184 -10.91 17.26 6.54
C ARG A 184 -11.48 17.52 5.15
N TYR A 185 -12.30 18.56 4.98
CA TYR A 185 -12.80 18.97 3.67
C TYR A 185 -11.64 19.28 2.71
N TYR A 186 -10.65 20.06 3.12
CA TYR A 186 -9.50 20.36 2.27
C TYR A 186 -8.69 19.12 1.89
N LYS A 187 -8.52 18.17 2.82
CA LYS A 187 -7.88 16.87 2.51
C LYS A 187 -8.68 16.09 1.47
N TRP A 188 -10.01 16.08 1.58
CA TRP A 188 -10.90 15.47 0.59
C TRP A 188 -10.79 16.18 -0.77
N LEU A 189 -10.73 17.51 -0.79
CA LEU A 189 -10.59 18.32 -2.00
C LEU A 189 -9.28 17.98 -2.74
N ARG A 190 -8.15 17.87 -2.02
CA ARG A 190 -6.86 17.44 -2.59
C ARG A 190 -6.91 16.04 -3.18
N LEU A 191 -7.62 15.10 -2.55
CA LEU A 191 -7.85 13.76 -3.10
C LEU A 191 -8.69 13.83 -4.38
N ARG A 192 -9.69 14.73 -4.42
CA ARG A 192 -10.57 14.92 -5.57
C ARG A 192 -9.79 15.45 -6.79
N PHE A 193 -8.96 16.47 -6.59
CA PHE A 193 -8.06 16.99 -7.63
C PHE A 193 -6.84 16.11 -7.88
N SER A 194 -6.61 15.09 -7.06
CA SER A 194 -5.63 14.02 -7.32
C SER A 194 -6.26 12.76 -7.91
N SER A 195 -7.49 12.83 -8.39
CA SER A 195 -8.18 11.65 -8.90
C SER A 195 -7.71 11.24 -10.30
N LYS A 196 -7.90 9.96 -10.63
CA LYS A 196 -7.73 9.45 -12.00
C LYS A 196 -8.72 10.07 -13.00
N CYS A 197 -9.77 10.73 -12.53
CA CYS A 197 -10.72 11.44 -13.38
C CYS A 197 -10.08 12.73 -13.89
N TYR A 198 -9.58 13.54 -12.96
CA TYR A 198 -8.90 14.79 -13.28
C TYR A 198 -7.59 14.55 -14.05
N ALA A 199 -6.82 13.51 -13.70
CA ALA A 199 -5.61 13.15 -14.43
C ALA A 199 -5.88 12.82 -15.92
N ASP A 200 -7.00 12.14 -16.22
CA ASP A 200 -7.39 11.83 -17.61
C ASP A 200 -7.82 13.10 -18.37
N PHE A 201 -8.47 14.07 -17.70
CA PHE A 201 -8.78 15.38 -18.28
C PHE A 201 -7.51 16.13 -18.67
N LEU A 202 -6.52 16.22 -17.75
CA LEU A 202 -5.25 16.90 -18.02
C LEU A 202 -4.45 16.26 -19.17
N ASP A 203 -4.61 14.95 -19.38
CA ASP A 203 -4.01 14.22 -20.51
C ASP A 203 -4.78 14.38 -21.84
N GLY A 204 -5.90 15.10 -21.84
CA GLY A 204 -6.79 15.23 -23.01
C GLY A 204 -7.60 13.98 -23.33
N ASN A 205 -7.72 13.02 -22.39
CA ASN A 205 -8.52 11.80 -22.55
C ASN A 205 -9.96 12.01 -22.07
N TYR A 206 -10.69 12.91 -22.76
CA TYR A 206 -12.02 13.35 -22.33
C TYR A 206 -13.03 12.20 -22.27
N THR A 207 -12.99 11.24 -23.19
CA THR A 207 -13.92 10.09 -23.17
C THR A 207 -13.81 9.29 -21.86
N LYS A 208 -12.59 9.06 -21.35
CA LYS A 208 -12.42 8.36 -20.07
C LYS A 208 -12.74 9.25 -18.88
N SER A 209 -12.39 10.53 -18.94
CA SER A 209 -12.69 11.51 -17.91
C SER A 209 -14.20 11.66 -17.70
N ILE A 210 -14.96 11.93 -18.77
CA ILE A 210 -16.43 12.06 -18.77
C ILE A 210 -17.08 10.84 -18.13
N LYS A 211 -16.74 9.63 -18.61
CA LYS A 211 -17.30 8.37 -18.07
C LYS A 211 -17.08 8.17 -16.58
N LYS A 212 -16.02 8.77 -16.01
CA LYS A 212 -15.76 8.67 -14.57
C LYS A 212 -16.46 9.78 -13.78
N TYR A 213 -16.50 11.01 -14.29
CA TYR A 213 -17.23 12.11 -13.66
C TYR A 213 -18.74 11.85 -13.60
N GLU A 214 -19.32 11.21 -14.62
CA GLU A 214 -20.73 10.81 -14.62
C GLU A 214 -21.08 9.79 -13.53
N LYS A 215 -20.10 9.01 -13.05
CA LYS A 215 -20.30 8.05 -11.96
C LYS A 215 -20.27 8.68 -10.58
N TYR A 216 -19.82 9.93 -10.47
CA TYR A 216 -19.85 10.64 -9.19
C TYR A 216 -21.28 11.00 -8.83
N LYS A 217 -21.74 10.50 -7.68
CA LYS A 217 -23.08 10.79 -7.15
C LYS A 217 -23.27 12.28 -6.94
N ASN A 218 -22.28 12.92 -6.31
CA ASN A 218 -22.23 14.34 -6.07
C ASN A 218 -20.91 14.91 -6.64
N ARG A 219 -20.95 16.13 -7.17
CA ARG A 219 -19.84 16.85 -7.81
C ARG A 219 -19.73 18.28 -7.28
N LEU A 220 -18.52 18.83 -7.31
CA LEU A 220 -18.28 20.26 -7.07
C LEU A 220 -18.87 21.09 -8.20
N SER A 221 -19.22 22.34 -7.91
CA SER A 221 -19.69 23.28 -8.93
C SER A 221 -18.69 23.43 -10.08
N TYR A 222 -17.38 23.42 -9.77
CA TYR A 222 -16.31 23.38 -10.78
C TYR A 222 -16.36 22.11 -11.65
N GLU A 223 -16.61 20.94 -11.05
CA GLU A 223 -16.63 19.66 -11.76
C GLU A 223 -17.83 19.54 -12.70
N ASP A 224 -18.99 20.10 -12.34
CA ASP A 224 -20.15 20.17 -13.23
C ASP A 224 -19.89 21.07 -14.44
N ARG A 225 -19.23 22.23 -14.24
CA ARG A 225 -18.76 23.08 -15.35
C ARG A 225 -17.75 22.36 -16.23
N LEU A 226 -16.76 21.69 -15.62
CA LEU A 226 -15.73 20.94 -16.32
C LEU A 226 -16.33 19.80 -17.14
N LEU A 227 -17.30 19.07 -16.60
CA LEU A 227 -18.00 18.00 -17.32
C LEU A 227 -18.76 18.54 -18.53
N SER A 228 -19.47 19.66 -18.35
CA SER A 228 -20.20 20.33 -19.43
C SER A 228 -19.25 20.81 -20.54
N PHE A 229 -18.11 21.39 -20.15
CA PHE A 229 -17.05 21.80 -21.07
C PHE A 229 -16.45 20.61 -21.84
N MET A 230 -16.08 19.52 -21.17
CA MET A 230 -15.54 18.35 -21.85
C MET A 230 -16.54 17.73 -22.85
N LYS A 231 -17.85 17.83 -22.58
CA LYS A 231 -18.90 17.36 -23.48
C LYS A 231 -19.15 18.28 -24.67
N SER A 232 -18.88 19.58 -24.53
CA SER A 232 -19.05 20.53 -25.63
C SER A 232 -17.87 20.54 -26.61
N LEU A 233 -16.71 19.99 -26.22
CA LEU A 233 -15.54 19.90 -27.10
C LEU A 233 -15.81 18.97 -28.30
N PRO A 234 -15.54 19.43 -29.53
CA PRO A 234 -15.49 18.59 -30.73
C PRO A 234 -14.55 17.40 -30.58
N SER A 235 -14.91 16.28 -31.23
CA SER A 235 -14.08 15.07 -31.21
C SER A 235 -12.67 15.36 -31.74
N GLY A 236 -11.65 15.02 -30.94
CA GLY A 236 -10.24 15.22 -31.27
C GLY A 236 -9.67 16.60 -30.95
N GLN A 237 -10.50 17.61 -30.64
CA GLN A 237 -10.00 18.89 -30.14
C GLN A 237 -9.36 18.69 -28.77
N LYS A 238 -8.21 19.32 -28.53
CA LYS A 238 -7.53 19.33 -27.23
C LYS A 238 -7.54 20.72 -26.62
N TYR A 239 -7.89 20.77 -25.35
CA TYR A 239 -7.74 21.92 -24.49
C TYR A 239 -6.44 21.77 -23.69
N GLU A 240 -5.55 22.76 -23.78
CA GLU A 240 -4.29 22.77 -23.04
C GLU A 240 -4.54 23.21 -21.58
N ALA A 241 -5.03 22.28 -20.75
CA ALA A 241 -5.23 22.52 -19.33
C ALA A 241 -3.92 22.66 -18.55
N VAL A 242 -2.85 22.04 -19.05
CA VAL A 242 -1.52 22.06 -18.45
C VAL A 242 -0.48 21.91 -19.56
N PRO A 243 0.67 22.61 -19.49
CA PRO A 243 1.71 22.46 -20.50
C PRO A 243 2.19 21.01 -20.64
N SER A 244 2.57 20.65 -21.86
CA SER A 244 3.04 19.30 -22.18
C SER A 244 4.18 18.87 -21.27
N GLY A 245 4.06 17.67 -20.68
CA GLY A 245 5.03 17.10 -19.75
C GLY A 245 4.98 17.65 -18.32
N LEU A 246 4.02 18.52 -17.99
CA LEU A 246 3.83 19.07 -16.64
C LEU A 246 2.64 18.45 -15.88
N ASN A 247 1.89 17.52 -16.48
CA ASN A 247 0.91 16.71 -15.77
C ASN A 247 1.60 15.80 -14.73
N THR A 248 1.65 16.26 -13.48
CA THR A 248 2.30 15.55 -12.38
C THR A 248 1.46 14.37 -11.85
N LEU A 249 0.15 14.38 -12.08
CA LEU A 249 -0.78 13.36 -11.61
C LEU A 249 -0.57 12.00 -12.27
N LYS A 250 -0.29 11.99 -13.57
CA LYS A 250 -0.23 10.74 -14.34
C LYS A 250 0.85 9.80 -13.80
N ASP A 251 2.07 10.31 -13.67
CA ASP A 251 3.20 9.55 -13.17
C ASP A 251 3.10 9.36 -11.65
N GLY A 252 2.72 10.42 -10.93
CA GLY A 252 2.54 10.38 -9.48
C GLY A 252 1.54 9.32 -9.00
N LEU A 253 0.36 9.22 -9.64
CA LEU A 253 -0.64 8.18 -9.34
C LEU A 253 -0.17 6.78 -9.70
N ARG A 254 0.60 6.63 -10.79
CA ARG A 254 1.16 5.33 -11.19
C ARG A 254 2.19 4.83 -10.16
N VAL A 255 2.95 5.74 -9.56
CA VAL A 255 3.87 5.44 -8.47
C VAL A 255 3.12 5.19 -7.16
N GLN A 256 2.16 6.04 -6.81
CA GLN A 256 1.38 5.90 -5.56
C GLN A 256 0.62 4.58 -5.50
N THR A 257 0.09 4.10 -6.63
CA THR A 257 -0.58 2.80 -6.75
C THR A 257 0.40 1.62 -6.86
N GLY A 258 1.72 1.86 -6.86
CA GLY A 258 2.77 0.84 -6.99
C GLY A 258 2.90 0.25 -8.40
N ALA A 259 2.06 0.65 -9.36
CA ALA A 259 2.00 0.05 -10.69
C ALA A 259 3.29 0.23 -11.51
N SER A 260 4.07 1.27 -11.26
CA SER A 260 5.40 1.45 -11.89
C SER A 260 6.49 0.57 -11.26
N GLU A 261 6.29 0.14 -10.02
CA GLU A 261 7.27 -0.62 -9.24
C GLU A 261 7.09 -2.14 -9.35
N LEU A 262 5.87 -2.59 -9.71
CA LEU A 262 5.52 -4.01 -9.82
C LEU A 262 6.56 -4.85 -10.57
N PRO A 263 7.06 -4.48 -11.77
CA PRO A 263 8.01 -5.33 -12.48
C PRO A 263 9.34 -5.53 -11.71
N ALA A 264 9.81 -4.50 -11.01
CA ALA A 264 11.04 -4.58 -10.23
C ALA A 264 10.82 -5.34 -8.92
N LEU A 265 9.65 -5.18 -8.28
CA LEU A 265 9.26 -5.96 -7.12
C LEU A 265 9.14 -7.45 -7.46
N PHE A 266 8.50 -7.79 -8.59
CA PHE A 266 8.41 -9.18 -9.07
C PHE A 266 9.78 -9.77 -9.40
N ALA A 267 10.62 -9.04 -10.14
CA ALA A 267 11.99 -9.49 -10.43
C ALA A 267 12.80 -9.68 -9.14
N SER A 268 12.67 -8.76 -8.18
CA SER A 268 13.29 -8.87 -6.86
C SER A 268 12.82 -10.06 -6.07
N TRP A 269 11.53 -10.30 -6.08
CA TRP A 269 10.92 -11.39 -5.36
C TRP A 269 11.42 -12.74 -5.89
N LEU A 270 11.41 -12.93 -7.22
CA LEU A 270 11.91 -14.16 -7.84
C LEU A 270 13.40 -14.40 -7.56
N LEU A 271 14.23 -13.37 -7.72
CA LEU A 271 15.67 -13.47 -7.44
C LEU A 271 15.95 -13.77 -5.97
N LEU A 272 15.23 -13.13 -5.04
CA LEU A 272 15.39 -13.37 -3.61
C LEU A 272 14.86 -14.75 -3.21
N ALA A 273 13.73 -15.20 -3.76
CA ALA A 273 13.19 -16.52 -3.50
C ALA A 273 14.18 -17.62 -3.92
N LEU A 274 14.78 -17.49 -5.11
CA LEU A 274 15.80 -18.41 -5.61
C LEU A 274 17.02 -18.49 -4.67
N LEU A 275 17.46 -17.37 -4.12
CA LEU A 275 18.60 -17.32 -3.19
C LEU A 275 18.25 -17.83 -1.79
N LEU A 276 17.03 -17.58 -1.32
CA LEU A 276 16.58 -17.98 0.02
C LEU A 276 16.20 -19.46 0.09
N LEU A 277 15.73 -20.05 -1.01
CA LEU A 277 15.31 -21.45 -1.05
C LEU A 277 16.35 -22.42 -0.50
N PRO A 278 17.62 -22.44 -0.98
CA PRO A 278 18.63 -23.36 -0.44
C PRO A 278 18.95 -23.09 1.04
N VAL A 279 18.85 -21.84 1.49
CA VAL A 279 19.07 -21.48 2.90
C VAL A 279 17.96 -22.08 3.77
N TYR A 280 16.70 -21.90 3.39
CA TYR A 280 15.55 -22.41 4.12
C TYR A 280 15.49 -23.95 4.10
N ILE A 281 15.84 -24.59 2.97
CA ILE A 281 15.98 -26.04 2.87
C ILE A 281 17.11 -26.53 3.79
N GLY A 282 18.26 -25.86 3.81
CA GLY A 282 19.37 -26.20 4.72
C GLY A 282 18.97 -26.10 6.19
N ILE A 283 18.21 -25.06 6.57
CA ILE A 283 17.67 -24.89 7.91
C ILE A 283 16.67 -25.98 8.26
N TYR A 284 15.80 -26.37 7.32
CA TYR A 284 14.86 -27.48 7.49
C TYR A 284 15.59 -28.78 7.86
N TYR A 285 16.58 -29.18 7.07
CA TYR A 285 17.37 -30.38 7.34
C TYR A 285 18.20 -30.29 8.62
N LEU A 286 18.67 -29.09 8.99
CA LEU A 286 19.35 -28.89 10.26
C LEU A 286 18.42 -29.16 11.45
N PHE A 287 17.20 -28.63 11.43
CA PHE A 287 16.22 -28.90 12.49
C PHE A 287 15.78 -30.36 12.52
N LEU A 288 15.56 -30.97 11.35
CA LEU A 288 15.23 -32.39 11.24
C LEU A 288 16.34 -33.28 11.78
N PHE A 289 17.61 -32.94 11.52
CA PHE A 289 18.74 -33.69 12.06
C PHE A 289 18.81 -33.58 13.59
N ILE A 290 18.46 -32.42 14.16
CA ILE A 290 18.38 -32.23 15.61
C ILE A 290 17.24 -33.06 16.23
N SER A 291 16.08 -33.15 15.56
CA SER A 291 14.93 -33.90 16.09
C SER A 291 15.05 -35.42 15.90
N SER A 292 15.51 -35.85 14.72
CA SER A 292 15.33 -37.21 14.22
C SER A 292 16.61 -37.81 13.64
N GLY A 293 17.78 -37.17 13.81
CA GLY A 293 19.05 -37.61 13.23
C GLY A 293 19.60 -38.95 13.74
N LYS A 294 19.02 -39.52 14.81
CA LYS A 294 19.35 -40.85 15.33
C LYS A 294 18.37 -41.95 14.90
N ALA A 295 17.32 -41.60 14.17
CA ALA A 295 16.36 -42.58 13.66
C ALA A 295 17.00 -43.46 12.58
N GLU A 296 16.56 -44.72 12.48
CA GLU A 296 16.90 -45.58 11.33
C GLU A 296 16.31 -45.00 10.04
N TYR A 297 15.13 -44.38 10.14
CA TYR A 297 14.51 -43.61 9.07
C TYR A 297 13.56 -42.56 9.63
N SER A 298 13.46 -41.40 8.99
CA SER A 298 12.40 -40.42 9.25
C SER A 298 11.80 -39.96 7.94
N THR A 299 10.47 -39.88 7.90
CA THR A 299 9.74 -39.40 6.72
C THR A 299 10.14 -37.98 6.33
N GLY A 300 10.56 -37.15 7.31
CA GLY A 300 10.99 -35.78 7.06
C GLY A 300 12.22 -35.66 6.14
N PHE A 301 13.04 -36.71 6.02
CA PHE A 301 14.23 -36.65 5.16
C PHE A 301 13.90 -36.65 3.66
N ALA A 302 12.69 -37.06 3.29
CA ALA A 302 12.24 -37.05 1.90
C ALA A 302 12.15 -35.62 1.35
N PHE A 303 12.62 -35.41 0.11
CA PHE A 303 12.77 -34.07 -0.46
C PHE A 303 11.45 -33.30 -0.60
N TYR A 304 10.34 -33.99 -0.90
CA TYR A 304 9.02 -33.37 -1.00
C TYR A 304 8.56 -32.76 0.34
N ASN A 305 8.99 -33.30 1.48
CA ASN A 305 8.69 -32.72 2.80
C ASN A 305 9.51 -31.45 3.05
N ALA A 306 10.72 -31.33 2.49
CA ALA A 306 11.47 -30.08 2.52
C ALA A 306 10.80 -28.96 1.69
N MET A 307 9.84 -29.26 0.80
CA MET A 307 9.10 -28.26 0.03
C MET A 307 8.17 -27.39 0.88
N TYR A 308 7.88 -27.77 2.14
CA TYR A 308 7.22 -26.86 3.10
C TYR A 308 8.03 -25.58 3.33
N ALA A 309 9.34 -25.58 3.03
CA ALA A 309 10.18 -24.38 3.04
C ALA A 309 9.77 -23.32 1.98
N LEU A 310 9.04 -23.69 0.92
CA LEU A 310 8.66 -22.76 -0.15
C LEU A 310 7.80 -21.60 0.36
N LEU A 311 6.82 -21.88 1.23
CA LEU A 311 5.92 -20.86 1.77
C LEU A 311 6.67 -19.75 2.52
N PRO A 312 7.50 -20.05 3.55
CA PRO A 312 8.23 -19.02 4.27
C PRO A 312 9.32 -18.36 3.42
N VAL A 313 9.89 -19.04 2.41
CA VAL A 313 10.78 -18.44 1.41
C VAL A 313 10.05 -17.36 0.63
N MET A 314 8.87 -17.67 0.09
CA MET A 314 8.08 -16.75 -0.72
C MET A 314 7.65 -15.53 0.09
N ILE A 315 7.18 -15.72 1.32
CA ILE A 315 6.79 -14.64 2.22
C ILE A 315 8.00 -13.74 2.55
N THR A 316 9.12 -14.33 2.95
CA THR A 316 10.35 -13.58 3.29
C THR A 316 10.88 -12.82 2.08
N ALA A 317 10.86 -13.43 0.89
CA ALA A 317 11.30 -12.81 -0.35
C ALA A 317 10.44 -11.60 -0.74
N ILE A 318 9.11 -11.65 -0.56
CA ILE A 318 8.21 -10.50 -0.79
C ILE A 318 8.64 -9.33 0.10
N VAL A 319 8.89 -9.56 1.38
CA VAL A 319 9.21 -8.47 2.30
C VAL A 319 10.61 -7.91 2.02
N LEU A 320 11.59 -8.77 1.76
CA LEU A 320 12.95 -8.33 1.42
C LEU A 320 13.02 -7.60 0.07
N SER A 321 12.06 -7.83 -0.84
CA SER A 321 11.96 -7.12 -2.12
C SER A 321 11.84 -5.61 -1.93
N TYR A 322 11.19 -5.15 -0.85
CA TYR A 322 11.11 -3.74 -0.48
C TYR A 322 12.51 -3.13 -0.35
N PHE A 323 13.46 -3.83 0.27
CA PHE A 323 14.82 -3.31 0.48
C PHE A 323 15.72 -3.47 -0.73
N ALA A 324 15.54 -4.56 -1.50
CA ALA A 324 16.32 -4.85 -2.68
C ALA A 324 15.90 -4.03 -3.92
N ARG A 325 14.68 -3.47 -3.95
CA ARG A 325 14.13 -2.75 -5.11
C ARG A 325 15.08 -1.69 -5.69
N LYS A 326 15.76 -0.91 -4.83
CA LYS A 326 16.70 0.14 -5.27
C LYS A 326 17.90 -0.41 -6.03
N ARG A 327 18.45 -1.54 -5.56
CA ARG A 327 19.57 -2.20 -6.25
C ARG A 327 19.10 -2.78 -7.58
N ILE A 328 17.90 -3.33 -7.63
CA ILE A 328 17.31 -3.92 -8.83
C ILE A 328 16.93 -2.86 -9.86
N TYR A 329 16.45 -1.69 -9.44
CA TYR A 329 16.28 -0.54 -10.35
C TYR A 329 17.59 -0.14 -11.01
N ARG A 330 18.70 -0.12 -10.26
CA ARG A 330 20.03 0.18 -10.82
C ARG A 330 20.50 -0.86 -11.83
N LEU A 331 20.19 -2.13 -11.59
CA LEU A 331 20.62 -3.23 -12.45
C LEU A 331 19.77 -3.32 -13.73
N PHE A 332 18.44 -3.34 -13.61
CA PHE A 332 17.53 -3.68 -14.71
C PHE A 332 16.79 -2.47 -15.31
N PHE A 333 16.68 -1.34 -14.60
CA PHE A 333 15.84 -0.20 -15.00
C PHE A 333 16.61 1.12 -15.11
N ARG A 334 17.86 1.09 -15.60
CA ARG A 334 18.77 2.25 -15.68
C ARG A 334 18.14 3.50 -16.31
N LYS A 335 17.38 3.35 -17.41
CA LYS A 335 16.75 4.48 -18.11
C LYS A 335 15.69 5.23 -17.27
N LYS A 336 15.10 4.59 -16.27
CA LYS A 336 14.05 5.16 -15.41
C LYS A 336 14.52 5.40 -13.97
N LEU A 337 15.81 5.13 -13.70
CA LEU A 337 16.37 5.12 -12.35
C LEU A 337 16.19 6.46 -11.64
N GLN A 338 16.62 7.56 -12.25
CA GLN A 338 16.56 8.88 -11.59
C GLN A 338 15.12 9.25 -11.23
N LYS A 339 14.21 9.14 -12.19
CA LYS A 339 12.78 9.39 -11.97
C LYS A 339 12.19 8.55 -10.83
N MET A 340 12.55 7.27 -10.77
CA MET A 340 12.11 6.38 -9.68
C MET A 340 12.72 6.77 -8.32
N LEU A 341 13.99 7.20 -8.29
CA LEU A 341 14.64 7.67 -7.06
C LEU A 341 14.02 8.97 -6.56
N ASP A 342 13.70 9.90 -7.46
CA ASP A 342 13.03 11.17 -7.15
C ASP A 342 11.64 10.91 -6.55
N TYR A 343 10.87 10.00 -7.15
CA TYR A 343 9.58 9.58 -6.61
C TYR A 343 9.69 8.82 -5.28
N ASP A 344 10.68 7.94 -5.13
CA ASP A 344 10.93 7.21 -3.88
C ASP A 344 11.26 8.19 -2.73
N ALA A 345 11.96 9.28 -3.02
CA ALA A 345 12.30 10.31 -2.03
C ALA A 345 11.06 11.05 -1.48
N ILE A 346 10.02 11.25 -2.30
CA ILE A 346 8.77 11.85 -1.83
C ILE A 346 7.79 10.80 -1.24
N MET A 347 7.80 9.57 -1.76
CA MET A 347 6.85 8.51 -1.38
C MET A 347 7.27 7.66 -0.17
N ASN A 348 8.55 7.52 0.13
CA ASN A 348 9.01 6.69 1.25
C ASN A 348 9.51 7.53 2.42
N THR A 349 8.78 7.49 3.54
CA THR A 349 9.22 8.17 4.75
C THR A 349 10.18 7.29 5.57
N LYS A 350 10.97 7.92 6.45
CA LYS A 350 11.76 7.21 7.48
C LYS A 350 10.88 6.34 8.39
N ARG A 351 9.59 6.68 8.57
CA ARG A 351 8.64 5.86 9.34
C ARG A 351 8.29 4.59 8.57
N ASP A 352 7.96 4.71 7.29
CA ASP A 352 7.61 3.58 6.43
C ASP A 352 8.78 2.58 6.36
N SER A 353 10.01 3.09 6.20
CA SER A 353 11.21 2.26 6.23
C SER A 353 11.43 1.54 7.58
N ARG A 354 11.22 2.23 8.71
CA ARG A 354 11.33 1.59 10.04
C ARG A 354 10.25 0.54 10.27
N PHE A 355 9.02 0.82 9.84
CA PHE A 355 7.92 -0.13 9.91
C PHE A 355 8.23 -1.38 9.07
N MET A 356 8.60 -1.21 7.81
CA MET A 356 8.97 -2.33 6.92
C MET A 356 10.14 -3.13 7.46
N SER A 357 11.11 -2.48 8.14
CA SER A 357 12.23 -3.20 8.77
C SER A 357 11.75 -4.09 9.92
N ARG A 358 10.91 -3.57 10.82
CA ARG A 358 10.32 -4.38 11.91
C ARG A 358 9.47 -5.52 11.35
N PHE A 359 8.66 -5.23 10.34
CA PHE A 359 7.83 -6.23 9.69
C PHE A 359 8.67 -7.34 9.03
N ALA A 360 9.79 -6.99 8.39
CA ALA A 360 10.75 -7.95 7.86
C ALA A 360 11.33 -8.86 8.94
N TYR A 361 11.72 -8.32 10.09
CA TYR A 361 12.20 -9.14 11.21
C TYR A 361 11.14 -10.10 11.72
N ILE A 362 9.89 -9.64 11.88
CA ILE A 362 8.77 -10.49 12.32
C ILE A 362 8.55 -11.64 11.33
N MET A 363 8.55 -11.36 10.03
CA MET A 363 8.35 -12.36 8.98
C MET A 363 9.52 -13.34 8.89
N LEU A 364 10.75 -12.89 9.09
CA LEU A 364 11.93 -13.77 9.19
C LEU A 364 11.79 -14.73 10.37
N ILE A 365 11.54 -14.20 11.58
CA ILE A 365 11.39 -15.00 12.81
C ILE A 365 10.23 -15.99 12.64
N GLY A 366 9.08 -15.54 12.16
CA GLY A 366 7.93 -16.40 11.88
C GLY A 366 8.25 -17.49 10.86
N GLY A 367 9.02 -17.17 9.82
CA GLY A 367 9.51 -18.14 8.84
C GLY A 367 10.42 -19.20 9.46
N PHE A 368 11.35 -18.82 10.34
CA PHE A 368 12.20 -19.77 11.07
C PHE A 368 11.39 -20.69 11.98
N ILE A 369 10.44 -20.15 12.74
CA ILE A 369 9.55 -20.94 13.61
C ILE A 369 8.75 -21.92 12.77
N PHE A 370 8.19 -21.46 11.64
CA PHE A 370 7.44 -22.32 10.72
C PHE A 370 8.29 -23.47 10.19
N ILE A 371 9.52 -23.21 9.74
CA ILE A 371 10.43 -24.29 9.28
C ILE A 371 10.72 -25.27 10.42
N ALA A 372 11.01 -24.79 11.61
CA ALA A 372 11.32 -25.66 12.75
C ALA A 372 10.15 -26.60 13.07
N LEU A 373 8.92 -26.08 13.05
CA LEU A 373 7.71 -26.87 13.24
C LEU A 373 7.47 -27.84 12.08
N ALA A 374 7.68 -27.40 10.84
CA ALA A 374 7.55 -28.25 9.66
C ALA A 374 8.57 -29.39 9.65
N ALA A 375 9.81 -29.12 10.06
CA ALA A 375 10.86 -30.13 10.22
C ALA A 375 10.56 -31.12 11.34
N HIS A 376 9.89 -30.67 12.40
CA HIS A 376 9.42 -31.54 13.48
C HIS A 376 8.17 -32.33 13.10
N THR A 377 7.47 -32.00 12.02
CA THR A 377 6.26 -32.72 11.59
C THR A 377 6.65 -33.96 10.76
N ASP A 378 7.22 -34.97 11.42
CA ASP A 378 7.69 -36.20 10.82
C ASP A 378 7.19 -37.46 11.56
N ILE A 379 7.39 -38.62 10.94
CA ILE A 379 7.29 -39.92 11.61
C ILE A 379 8.69 -40.55 11.58
N ALA A 380 9.24 -40.80 12.75
CA ALA A 380 10.61 -41.30 12.92
C ALA A 380 10.61 -42.73 13.46
N PHE A 381 11.34 -43.61 12.79
CA PHE A 381 11.49 -45.03 13.13
C PHE A 381 12.84 -45.24 13.80
N TYR A 382 12.82 -45.58 15.08
CA TYR A 382 14.00 -45.92 15.87
C TYR A 382 14.06 -47.44 16.09
N PRO A 383 15.20 -47.99 16.57
CA PRO A 383 15.35 -49.43 16.73
C PRO A 383 14.35 -50.12 17.67
N TYR A 384 13.63 -49.40 18.54
CA TYR A 384 12.68 -49.99 19.50
C TYR A 384 11.35 -49.24 19.60
N GLU A 385 11.19 -48.13 18.89
CA GLU A 385 10.01 -47.27 18.97
C GLU A 385 9.77 -46.55 17.64
N VAL A 386 8.51 -46.20 17.38
CA VAL A 386 8.07 -45.30 16.32
C VAL A 386 7.58 -44.04 17.00
N VAL A 387 8.18 -42.90 16.66
CA VAL A 387 7.78 -41.59 17.17
C VAL A 387 6.95 -40.89 16.10
N ASP A 388 5.70 -40.59 16.44
CA ASP A 388 4.75 -39.86 15.62
C ASP A 388 4.67 -38.40 16.04
N ASN A 389 5.25 -37.52 15.24
CA ASN A 389 5.12 -36.06 15.37
C ASN A 389 4.19 -35.48 14.29
N SER A 390 3.30 -36.28 13.69
CA SER A 390 2.46 -35.86 12.55
C SER A 390 1.49 -34.71 12.85
N ALA A 391 1.14 -34.52 14.14
CA ALA A 391 0.27 -33.45 14.60
C ALA A 391 0.92 -32.07 14.44
N PHE A 392 0.45 -31.31 13.46
CA PHE A 392 0.94 -29.97 13.16
C PHE A 392 0.78 -29.06 14.39
N PHE A 393 1.88 -28.41 14.81
CA PHE A 393 2.03 -27.60 16.05
C PHE A 393 2.21 -28.34 17.39
N SER A 394 2.25 -29.68 17.42
CA SER A 394 2.68 -30.36 18.65
C SER A 394 4.20 -30.23 18.83
N LEU A 395 4.65 -29.90 20.04
CA LEU A 395 6.07 -29.94 20.43
C LEU A 395 6.48 -31.31 21.00
N ARG A 396 5.53 -32.24 21.12
CA ARG A 396 5.74 -33.59 21.63
C ARG A 396 5.02 -34.58 20.72
N GLY A 397 5.77 -35.53 20.17
CA GLY A 397 5.18 -36.68 19.51
C GLY A 397 4.69 -37.74 20.47
N ASN A 398 3.87 -38.65 19.94
CA ASN A 398 3.54 -39.89 20.60
C ASN A 398 4.63 -40.92 20.28
N SER A 399 5.15 -41.60 21.30
CA SER A 399 6.07 -42.73 21.09
C SER A 399 5.31 -44.03 21.23
N TYR A 400 5.47 -44.90 20.24
CA TYR A 400 4.90 -46.25 20.18
C TYR A 400 6.05 -47.26 20.15
N PRO A 401 6.31 -48.00 21.24
CA PRO A 401 7.22 -49.13 21.22
C PRO A 401 6.84 -50.12 20.11
N ILE A 402 7.82 -50.71 19.41
CA ILE A 402 7.56 -51.61 18.27
C ILE A 402 6.70 -52.81 18.68
N ASN A 403 6.84 -53.30 19.92
CA ASN A 403 6.04 -54.39 20.47
C ASN A 403 4.56 -54.02 20.73
N GLN A 404 4.20 -52.73 20.66
CA GLN A 404 2.82 -52.27 20.73
C GLN A 404 2.15 -52.21 19.36
N ILE A 405 2.89 -52.40 18.27
CA ILE A 405 2.31 -52.50 16.93
C ILE A 405 1.72 -53.91 16.79
N ASN A 406 0.39 -53.98 16.64
CA ASN A 406 -0.34 -55.23 16.45
C ASN A 406 -0.14 -55.77 15.03
N SER A 407 -0.30 -54.92 14.02
CA SER A 407 -0.28 -55.33 12.61
C SER A 407 -0.02 -54.14 11.69
N VAL A 408 0.52 -54.42 10.50
CA VAL A 408 0.74 -53.43 9.43
C VAL A 408 -0.22 -53.74 8.29
N TRP A 409 -0.92 -52.73 7.80
CA TRP A 409 -1.95 -52.88 6.77
C TRP A 409 -1.60 -52.07 5.53
N HIS A 410 -1.56 -52.72 4.38
CA HIS A 410 -1.63 -52.08 3.08
C HIS A 410 -3.09 -51.74 2.77
N VAL A 411 -3.37 -50.46 2.52
CA VAL A 411 -4.68 -49.97 2.13
C VAL A 411 -4.63 -49.59 0.65
N GLU A 412 -5.51 -50.15 -0.17
CA GLU A 412 -5.50 -49.97 -1.64
C GLU A 412 -5.90 -48.54 -2.07
N GLY A 413 -6.80 -47.90 -1.34
CA GLY A 413 -7.24 -46.55 -1.64
C GLY A 413 -8.15 -45.96 -0.57
N ARG A 414 -8.69 -44.77 -0.84
CA ARG A 414 -9.48 -43.99 0.12
C ARG A 414 -10.51 -43.11 -0.59
N TYR A 415 -11.60 -42.79 0.11
CA TYR A 415 -12.55 -41.79 -0.37
C TYR A 415 -12.09 -40.39 0.02
N ASN A 416 -12.18 -39.43 -0.91
CA ASN A 416 -11.96 -38.02 -0.60
C ASN A 416 -13.18 -37.40 0.12
N ALA A 417 -13.07 -36.14 0.54
CA ALA A 417 -14.16 -35.42 1.21
C ALA A 417 -15.42 -35.20 0.34
N LEU A 418 -15.32 -35.43 -0.98
CA LEU A 418 -16.42 -35.35 -1.93
C LEU A 418 -17.06 -36.72 -2.22
N GLY A 419 -16.53 -37.79 -1.63
CA GLY A 419 -17.02 -39.16 -1.83
C GLY A 419 -16.47 -39.88 -3.06
N ASP A 420 -15.45 -39.32 -3.73
CA ASP A 420 -14.79 -40.00 -4.86
C ASP A 420 -13.69 -40.93 -4.36
N TRP A 421 -13.59 -42.10 -4.99
CA TRP A 421 -12.52 -43.06 -4.73
C TRP A 421 -11.20 -42.58 -5.32
N LEU A 422 -10.15 -42.56 -4.49
CA LEU A 422 -8.78 -42.26 -4.87
C LEU A 422 -7.95 -43.54 -4.77
N ASP A 423 -7.38 -43.96 -5.89
CA ASP A 423 -6.39 -45.05 -6.00
C ASP A 423 -5.02 -44.59 -5.45
N TYR A 424 -4.99 -44.18 -4.19
CA TYR A 424 -3.78 -43.79 -3.48
C TYR A 424 -3.48 -44.76 -2.34
N PRO A 425 -2.66 -45.79 -2.61
CA PRO A 425 -2.33 -46.77 -1.60
C PRO A 425 -1.46 -46.18 -0.49
N SER A 426 -1.63 -46.68 0.72
CA SER A 426 -0.79 -46.31 1.87
C SER A 426 -0.62 -47.48 2.83
N TYR A 427 0.23 -47.27 3.85
CA TYR A 427 0.36 -48.20 4.96
C TYR A 427 -0.19 -47.59 6.25
N ILE A 428 -0.92 -48.42 7.01
CA ILE A 428 -1.43 -48.09 8.34
C ILE A 428 -0.79 -49.03 9.36
N LEU A 429 -0.18 -48.46 10.40
CA LEU A 429 0.25 -49.22 11.57
C LEU A 429 -0.88 -49.22 12.60
N LEU A 430 -1.38 -50.41 12.95
CA LEU A 430 -2.41 -50.59 13.96
C LEU A 430 -1.75 -50.97 15.29
N MET A 431 -2.00 -50.17 16.32
CA MET A 431 -1.49 -50.40 17.67
C MET A 431 -2.39 -51.37 18.45
N ASN A 432 -1.83 -51.99 19.50
CA ASN A 432 -2.53 -52.92 20.39
C ASN A 432 -3.68 -52.28 21.18
N ASP A 433 -3.69 -50.96 21.36
CA ASP A 433 -4.81 -50.22 21.96
C ASP A 433 -5.91 -49.89 20.94
N GLY A 434 -5.64 -50.02 19.63
CA GLY A 434 -6.55 -49.71 18.53
C GLY A 434 -6.23 -48.41 17.80
N THR A 435 -5.20 -47.66 18.22
CA THR A 435 -4.73 -46.46 17.53
C THR A 435 -4.23 -46.82 16.13
N LYS A 436 -4.63 -46.03 15.12
CA LYS A 436 -4.17 -46.17 13.73
C LYS A 436 -3.20 -45.03 13.40
N LEU A 437 -2.01 -45.37 12.92
CA LEU A 437 -1.05 -44.42 12.38
C LEU A 437 -1.00 -44.59 10.85
N ASP A 438 -1.67 -43.70 10.12
CA ASP A 438 -1.66 -43.69 8.65
C ASP A 438 -0.46 -42.89 8.11
N LEU A 439 0.30 -43.51 7.21
CA LEU A 439 1.49 -42.93 6.61
C LEU A 439 1.20 -42.06 5.38
N TYR A 440 -0.04 -42.07 4.86
CA TYR A 440 -0.42 -41.43 3.59
C TYR A 440 0.03 -39.98 3.39
N GLU A 441 -0.16 -39.12 4.39
CA GLU A 441 0.18 -37.70 4.24
C GLU A 441 1.66 -37.39 4.50
N LYS A 442 2.45 -38.39 4.92
CA LYS A 442 3.83 -38.19 5.40
C LYS A 442 4.88 -38.81 4.50
N ILE A 443 4.51 -39.84 3.75
CA ILE A 443 5.44 -40.53 2.86
C ILE A 443 4.73 -41.07 1.61
N GLU A 444 5.41 -40.99 0.47
CA GLU A 444 4.94 -41.64 -0.76
C GLU A 444 4.96 -43.16 -0.62
N PHE A 445 3.97 -43.83 -1.20
CA PHE A 445 3.80 -45.29 -1.09
C PHE A 445 5.08 -46.08 -1.41
N THR A 446 5.74 -45.74 -2.52
CA THR A 446 6.98 -46.40 -2.96
C THR A 446 8.15 -46.17 -2.01
N ASP A 447 8.21 -45.01 -1.35
CA ASP A 447 9.26 -44.72 -0.35
C ASP A 447 9.00 -45.47 0.96
N ALA A 448 7.73 -45.64 1.34
CA ALA A 448 7.36 -46.48 2.47
C ALA A 448 7.77 -47.94 2.23
N GLU A 449 7.53 -48.48 1.02
CA GLU A 449 7.95 -49.83 0.64
C GLU A 449 9.47 -50.02 0.72
N LYS A 450 10.21 -49.00 0.27
CA LYS A 450 11.67 -49.05 0.18
C LYS A 450 12.38 -48.84 1.51
N HIS A 451 11.84 -47.99 2.38
CA HIS A 451 12.53 -47.50 3.56
C HIS A 451 11.89 -47.91 4.89
N ILE A 452 10.56 -47.95 4.97
CA ILE A 452 9.84 -48.25 6.22
C ILE A 452 9.56 -49.75 6.35
N LEU A 453 9.03 -50.40 5.32
CA LEU A 453 8.68 -51.82 5.40
C LEU A 453 9.86 -52.74 5.75
N PRO A 454 11.10 -52.52 5.26
CA PRO A 454 12.23 -53.35 5.66
C PRO A 454 12.51 -53.27 7.16
N ILE A 455 12.31 -52.10 7.77
CA ILE A 455 12.43 -51.90 9.22
C ILE A 455 11.35 -52.73 9.92
N LEU A 456 10.08 -52.58 9.54
CA LEU A 456 8.98 -53.30 10.19
C LEU A 456 9.09 -54.83 10.04
N LYS A 457 9.50 -55.31 8.86
CA LYS A 457 9.74 -56.75 8.59
C LYS A 457 10.89 -57.32 9.42
N LYS A 458 11.95 -56.54 9.67
CA LYS A 458 13.07 -56.95 10.54
C LYS A 458 12.59 -57.28 11.97
N TYR A 459 11.50 -56.67 12.42
CA TYR A 459 10.88 -56.93 13.72
C TYR A 459 9.75 -57.98 13.68
N GLY A 460 9.57 -58.70 12.56
CA GLY A 460 8.61 -59.78 12.45
C GLY A 460 7.15 -59.36 12.28
N LEU A 461 6.91 -58.11 11.84
CA LEU A 461 5.55 -57.63 11.56
C LEU A 461 5.12 -58.04 10.15
N ASP A 462 4.03 -58.80 10.07
CA ASP A 462 3.38 -59.19 8.82
C ASP A 462 2.53 -58.05 8.23
N ILE A 463 2.40 -58.06 6.91
CA ILE A 463 1.63 -57.07 6.15
C ILE A 463 0.32 -57.71 5.68
N TYR A 464 -0.79 -57.09 6.07
CA TYR A 464 -2.14 -57.48 5.69
C TYR A 464 -2.69 -56.53 4.62
N ASN A 465 -3.68 -56.97 3.85
CA ASN A 465 -4.31 -56.14 2.82
C ASN A 465 -5.73 -55.73 3.26
N ALA A 466 -6.05 -54.46 3.07
CA ALA A 466 -7.37 -53.87 3.27
C ALA A 466 -7.74 -53.05 2.02
N LYS A 467 -9.03 -53.01 1.67
CA LYS A 467 -9.48 -52.17 0.57
C LYS A 467 -9.42 -50.69 0.98
N GLN A 468 -9.96 -50.37 2.16
CA GLN A 468 -10.00 -49.02 2.72
C GLN A 468 -9.64 -49.01 4.22
N GLU A 469 -9.40 -47.83 4.80
CA GLU A 469 -9.02 -47.67 6.21
C GLU A 469 -10.01 -48.31 7.20
N ASP A 470 -11.31 -48.31 6.89
CA ASP A 470 -12.36 -48.90 7.73
C ASP A 470 -12.25 -50.43 7.84
N ASP A 471 -11.56 -51.08 6.91
CA ASP A 471 -11.38 -52.54 6.91
C ASP A 471 -10.25 -53.00 7.86
N VAL A 472 -9.41 -52.06 8.33
CA VAL A 472 -8.28 -52.34 9.23
C VAL A 472 -8.77 -52.70 10.63
N LYS A 473 -8.47 -53.92 11.09
CA LYS A 473 -8.88 -54.48 12.39
C LYS A 473 -7.74 -55.23 13.07
N LYS A 474 -7.82 -55.39 14.41
CA LYS A 474 -6.78 -56.13 15.17
C LYS A 474 -6.72 -57.58 14.71
N VAL A 475 -5.49 -58.06 14.53
CA VAL A 475 -5.20 -59.47 14.25
C VAL A 475 -4.84 -60.15 15.58
N GLY A 476 -5.42 -61.32 15.82
CA GLY A 476 -5.32 -62.07 17.08
C GLY A 476 -4.11 -62.99 17.16
#